data_AF-A0A1M7BLX4-F1
#
_entry.id   AF-A0A1M7BLX4-F1
#
_cell.length_a   1.000
_cell.length_b   1.000
_cell.length_c   1.000
_cell.angle_alpha   90.00
_cell.angle_beta   90.00
_cell.angle_gamma   90.00
#
_symmetry.space_group_name_H-M   'P 1'
#
loop_
_entity.id
_entity.type
_entity.pdbx_description
1 polymer ?
#
loop_
_entity_poly.entity_id
_entity_poly.type
_entity_poly.pdbx_seq_one_letter_code
_entity_poly.pdbx_strand_id
1 'polypeptide(L)'
;MLLAQDTDVKPFAAQRFRFNWKTGAWLLALFSIARFALVLHANVTRSYQVVALIFVAMIVLPFLVLKRAGRRKIGLVWPRRWGSVLLGGTSGVLSCTALFYLTTSFFGLGERNSLAYISRTYGNIAQVLTDQNRLTYFLIFTIPSLLFSPIGEEIFYRGLVHECFAGSLGNRKATLIDSAAFALVHVAHFGLIYAGPGAGWRFLAGPALLWVAFLFGACLLFSVARRKSGSVWGAVAAHALFNLTMNYFIFYHLL
;
A
#
# COMPACT_ATOMS: atom_id res chain seq x y z
N MET A 1 -3.19 41.82 14.38
CA MET A 1 -3.54 40.63 13.61
C MET A 1 -2.82 39.43 14.22
N LEU A 2 -3.46 38.77 15.20
CA LEU A 2 -2.90 37.58 15.86
C LEU A 2 -2.86 36.44 14.84
N LEU A 3 -1.66 35.99 14.46
CA LEU A 3 -1.47 34.78 13.68
C LEU A 3 -2.14 33.63 14.46
N ALA A 4 -3.27 33.13 13.96
CA ALA A 4 -3.90 31.94 14.48
C ALA A 4 -2.82 30.84 14.49
N GLN A 5 -2.41 30.40 15.67
CA GLN A 5 -1.41 29.35 15.79
C GLN A 5 -1.93 28.12 15.05
N ASP A 6 -1.14 27.61 14.10
CA ASP A 6 -1.46 26.36 13.41
C ASP A 6 -1.59 25.25 14.48
N THR A 7 -2.83 24.81 14.70
CA THR A 7 -3.16 23.79 15.70
C THR A 7 -2.87 22.38 15.19
N ASP A 8 -2.63 22.22 13.89
CA ASP A 8 -2.44 20.94 13.24
C ASP A 8 -0.97 20.50 13.24
N VAL A 9 -0.04 21.44 13.07
CA VAL A 9 1.41 21.17 12.86
C VAL A 9 2.24 21.57 14.08
N LYS A 10 3.30 20.81 14.40
CA LYS A 10 4.23 21.16 15.49
C LYS A 10 5.11 22.37 15.11
N PRO A 11 5.54 23.21 16.07
CA PRO A 11 6.24 24.47 15.77
C PRO A 11 7.50 24.30 14.90
N PHE A 12 8.33 23.28 15.19
CA PHE A 12 9.56 23.03 14.43
C PHE A 12 9.31 22.63 12.97
N ALA A 13 8.14 22.06 12.66
CA ALA A 13 7.77 21.62 11.31
C ALA A 13 6.96 22.69 10.55
N ALA A 14 6.34 23.65 11.24
CA ALA A 14 5.42 24.63 10.65
C ALA A 14 6.05 25.55 9.60
N GLN A 15 7.39 25.71 9.63
CA GLN A 15 8.12 26.48 8.60
C GLN A 15 8.21 25.73 7.26
N ARG A 16 8.27 24.39 7.27
CA ARG A 16 8.49 23.56 6.08
C ARG A 16 7.28 22.73 5.66
N PHE A 17 6.37 22.45 6.59
CA PHE A 17 5.20 21.62 6.36
C PHE A 17 3.92 22.46 6.51
N ARG A 18 3.08 22.40 5.48
CA ARG A 18 1.72 22.95 5.49
C ARG A 18 0.79 21.99 4.74
N PHE A 19 -0.48 21.92 5.14
CA PHE A 19 -1.49 21.15 4.40
C PHE A 19 -1.86 21.84 3.08
N ASN A 20 -0.98 21.73 2.08
CA ASN A 20 -1.19 22.23 0.73
C ASN A 20 -0.69 21.23 -0.32
N TRP A 21 -1.16 21.40 -1.55
CA TRP A 21 -0.83 20.49 -2.64
C TRP A 21 0.68 20.38 -2.94
N LYS A 22 1.47 21.45 -2.72
CA LYS A 22 2.93 21.44 -2.94
C LYS A 22 3.62 20.48 -1.98
N THR A 23 3.28 20.56 -0.70
CA THR A 23 3.79 19.66 0.34
C THR A 23 3.33 18.22 0.08
N GLY A 24 2.07 18.05 -0.29
CA GLY A 24 1.52 16.75 -0.69
C GLY A 24 2.28 16.12 -1.85
N ALA A 25 2.51 16.87 -2.94
CA ALA A 25 3.24 16.41 -4.11
C ALA A 25 4.70 16.07 -3.79
N TRP A 26 5.38 16.89 -2.98
CA TRP A 26 6.76 16.62 -2.57
C TRP A 26 6.88 15.35 -1.73
N LEU A 27 6.02 15.18 -0.71
CA LEU A 27 5.99 13.97 0.10
C LEU A 27 5.68 12.74 -0.74
N LEU A 28 4.66 12.84 -1.59
CA LEU A 28 4.24 11.76 -2.47
C LEU A 28 5.38 11.32 -3.37
N ALA A 29 6.10 12.26 -4.00
CA ALA A 29 7.25 11.96 -4.83
C ALA A 29 8.39 11.30 -4.03
N LEU A 30 8.79 11.90 -2.90
CA LEU A 30 9.90 11.40 -2.08
C LEU A 30 9.67 9.95 -1.63
N PHE A 31 8.53 9.68 -1.00
CA PHE A 31 8.24 8.35 -0.47
C PHE A 31 7.91 7.34 -1.57
N SER A 32 7.23 7.76 -2.65
CA SER A 32 6.93 6.82 -3.75
C SER A 32 8.19 6.43 -4.52
N ILE A 33 9.10 7.36 -4.80
CA ILE A 33 10.37 7.06 -5.48
C ILE A 33 11.24 6.15 -4.60
N ALA A 34 11.40 6.49 -3.32
CA ALA A 34 12.18 5.68 -2.39
C ALA A 34 11.61 4.25 -2.27
N ARG A 35 10.28 4.13 -2.08
CA ARG A 35 9.59 2.84 -2.04
C ARG A 35 9.77 2.06 -3.34
N PHE A 36 9.59 2.70 -4.49
CA PHE A 36 9.74 2.08 -5.80
C PHE A 36 11.13 1.47 -5.96
N ALA A 37 12.18 2.26 -5.67
CA ALA A 37 13.56 1.80 -5.74
C ALA A 37 13.86 0.64 -4.79
N LEU A 38 13.37 0.70 -3.54
CA LEU A 38 13.53 -0.37 -2.55
C LEU A 38 12.86 -1.67 -3.01
N VAL A 39 11.68 -1.60 -3.62
CA VAL A 39 10.99 -2.77 -4.15
C VAL A 39 11.71 -3.35 -5.38
N LEU A 40 12.23 -2.50 -6.28
CA LEU A 40 13.06 -3.00 -7.39
C LEU A 40 14.31 -3.73 -6.87
N HIS A 41 14.98 -3.17 -5.88
CA HIS A 41 16.11 -3.82 -5.22
C HIS A 41 15.69 -5.14 -4.53
N ALA A 42 14.52 -5.18 -3.91
CA ALA A 42 13.96 -6.40 -3.30
C ALA A 42 13.68 -7.50 -4.33
N ASN A 43 13.26 -7.16 -5.56
CA ASN A 43 13.09 -8.16 -6.63
C ASN A 43 14.42 -8.77 -7.08
N VAL A 44 15.51 -7.99 -7.08
CA VAL A 44 16.85 -8.48 -7.43
C VAL A 44 17.42 -9.35 -6.33
N THR A 45 17.35 -8.89 -5.08
CA THR A 45 17.93 -9.57 -3.90
C THR A 45 17.03 -10.65 -3.29
N ARG A 46 15.77 -10.73 -3.73
CA ARG A 46 14.70 -11.58 -3.17
C ARG A 46 14.50 -11.39 -1.65
N SER A 47 14.66 -10.16 -1.18
CA SER A 47 14.46 -9.81 0.23
C SER A 47 13.72 -8.48 0.39
N TYR A 48 12.59 -8.52 1.12
CA TYR A 48 11.75 -7.34 1.40
C TYR A 48 12.03 -6.69 2.76
N GLN A 49 13.02 -7.17 3.52
CA GLN A 49 13.29 -6.69 4.89
C GLN A 49 13.56 -5.18 4.92
N VAL A 50 14.34 -4.66 3.97
CA VAL A 50 14.67 -3.22 3.89
C VAL A 50 13.43 -2.38 3.51
N VAL A 51 12.48 -2.95 2.76
CA VAL A 51 11.23 -2.28 2.39
C VAL A 51 10.38 -1.98 3.64
N ALA A 52 10.47 -2.79 4.69
CA ALA A 52 9.75 -2.51 5.93
C ALA A 52 10.14 -1.17 6.58
N LEU A 53 11.38 -0.71 6.40
CA LEU A 53 11.87 0.54 6.98
C LEU A 53 11.15 1.77 6.41
N ILE A 54 10.80 1.78 5.12
CA ILE A 54 10.06 2.90 4.53
C ILE A 54 8.64 2.97 5.08
N PHE A 55 8.02 1.83 5.38
CA PHE A 55 6.70 1.80 6.01
C PHE A 55 6.76 2.31 7.46
N VAL A 56 7.79 1.94 8.22
CA VAL A 56 7.99 2.52 9.56
C VAL A 56 8.15 4.04 9.48
N ALA A 57 8.91 4.56 8.50
CA ALA A 57 9.04 5.99 8.30
C ALA A 57 7.68 6.66 7.97
N MET A 58 6.86 6.04 7.13
CA MET A 58 5.50 6.50 6.82
C MET A 58 4.59 6.51 8.05
N ILE A 59 4.68 5.50 8.92
CA ILE A 59 3.93 5.43 10.19
C ILE A 59 4.37 6.56 11.12
N VAL A 60 5.67 6.76 11.28
CA VAL A 60 6.25 7.69 12.27
C VAL A 60 6.11 9.14 11.83
N LEU A 61 6.16 9.43 10.53
CA LEU A 61 6.19 10.80 9.99
C LEU A 61 5.04 11.69 10.54
N PRO A 62 3.76 11.30 10.53
CA PRO A 62 2.69 12.09 11.12
C PRO A 62 2.87 12.37 12.62
N PHE A 63 3.46 11.43 13.38
CA PHE A 63 3.72 11.62 14.81
C PHE A 63 4.88 12.57 15.05
N LEU A 64 5.84 12.64 14.14
CA LEU A 64 6.90 13.63 14.19
C LEU A 64 6.35 15.01 13.89
N VAL A 65 5.64 15.20 12.77
CA VAL A 65 5.30 16.54 12.25
C VAL A 65 3.99 17.13 12.79
N LEU A 66 3.00 16.29 13.15
CA LEU A 66 1.65 16.76 13.51
C LEU A 66 1.39 16.79 15.01
N LYS A 67 0.56 17.75 15.44
CA LYS A 67 -0.08 17.78 16.76
C LYS A 67 -1.25 16.80 16.80
N ARG A 68 -1.92 16.69 17.95
CA ARG A 68 -3.12 15.83 18.11
C ARG A 68 -4.24 16.23 17.13
N ALA A 69 -4.46 17.52 16.89
CA ALA A 69 -5.48 17.99 15.94
C ALA A 69 -5.16 17.54 14.51
N GLY A 70 -3.92 17.75 14.04
CA GLY A 70 -3.49 17.31 12.72
C GLY A 70 -3.58 15.79 12.54
N ARG A 71 -3.23 14.99 13.55
CA ARG A 71 -3.41 13.53 13.51
C ARG A 71 -4.89 13.13 13.37
N ARG A 72 -5.79 13.81 14.09
CA ARG A 72 -7.24 13.58 13.93
C ARG A 72 -7.73 13.98 12.54
N LYS A 73 -7.21 15.07 11.99
CA LYS A 73 -7.52 15.56 10.63
C LYS A 73 -7.19 14.53 9.55
N ILE A 74 -6.02 13.88 9.64
CA ILE A 74 -5.64 12.81 8.71
C ILE A 74 -6.37 11.47 8.95
N GLY A 75 -7.29 11.43 9.92
CA GLY A 75 -8.12 10.25 10.18
C GLY A 75 -7.53 9.23 11.16
N LEU A 76 -6.49 9.59 11.93
CA LEU A 76 -6.01 8.79 13.08
C LEU A 76 -6.95 8.95 14.27
N VAL A 77 -8.15 8.40 14.11
CA VAL A 77 -9.23 8.35 15.10
C VAL A 77 -9.81 6.95 15.13
N TRP A 78 -10.49 6.59 16.21
CA TRP A 78 -11.25 5.34 16.24
C TRP A 78 -12.40 5.36 15.22
N PRO A 79 -12.69 4.23 14.56
CA PRO A 79 -13.83 4.11 13.66
C PRO A 79 -15.13 4.46 14.36
N ARG A 80 -15.98 5.25 13.70
CA ARG A 80 -17.34 5.52 14.17
C ARG A 80 -18.29 4.35 13.90
N ARG A 81 -17.96 3.54 12.88
CA ARG A 81 -18.79 2.43 12.41
C ARG A 81 -17.92 1.20 12.11
N TRP A 82 -17.79 0.31 13.08
CA TRP A 82 -17.02 -0.93 12.92
C TRP A 82 -17.56 -1.85 11.81
N GLY A 83 -18.87 -1.86 11.57
CA GLY A 83 -19.44 -2.55 10.40
C GLY A 83 -18.86 -2.08 9.06
N SER A 84 -18.50 -0.80 8.93
CA SER A 84 -17.84 -0.30 7.72
C SER A 84 -16.37 -0.71 7.62
N VAL A 85 -15.70 -0.96 8.75
CA VAL A 85 -14.35 -1.54 8.78
C VAL A 85 -14.38 -2.99 8.32
N LEU A 86 -15.35 -3.77 8.81
CA LEU A 86 -15.57 -5.16 8.38
C LEU A 86 -15.89 -5.24 6.89
N LEU A 87 -16.83 -4.42 6.39
CA LEU A 87 -17.14 -4.34 4.96
C LEU A 87 -15.94 -3.92 4.12
N GLY A 88 -15.12 -2.99 4.62
CA GLY A 88 -13.84 -2.63 3.99
C GLY A 88 -12.90 -3.83 3.91
N GLY A 89 -12.74 -4.55 5.01
CA GLY A 89 -12.01 -5.81 5.07
C GLY A 89 -12.46 -6.84 4.04
N THR A 90 -13.76 -7.14 4.00
CA THR A 90 -14.36 -8.04 3.00
C THR A 90 -14.10 -7.55 1.58
N SER A 91 -14.18 -6.24 1.32
CA SER A 91 -13.87 -5.68 0.01
C SER A 91 -12.40 -5.90 -0.40
N GLY A 92 -11.46 -5.89 0.56
CA GLY A 92 -10.06 -6.25 0.35
C GLY A 92 -9.88 -7.72 -0.06
N VAL A 93 -10.50 -8.64 0.66
CA VAL A 93 -10.50 -10.08 0.31
C VAL A 93 -11.05 -10.28 -1.09
N LEU A 94 -12.25 -9.76 -1.38
CA LEU A 94 -12.91 -9.92 -2.68
C LEU A 94 -12.07 -9.31 -3.81
N SER A 95 -11.44 -8.15 -3.58
CA SER A 95 -10.57 -7.51 -4.58
C SER A 95 -9.35 -8.37 -4.87
N CYS A 96 -8.67 -8.91 -3.86
CA CYS A 96 -7.51 -9.77 -4.08
C CYS A 96 -7.89 -11.08 -4.79
N THR A 97 -8.99 -11.72 -4.37
CA THR A 97 -9.53 -12.91 -5.01
C THR A 97 -9.89 -12.65 -6.48
N ALA A 98 -10.58 -11.55 -6.76
CA ALA A 98 -10.91 -11.18 -8.13
C ALA A 98 -9.64 -10.95 -8.97
N LEU A 99 -8.62 -10.29 -8.42
CA LEU A 99 -7.35 -10.09 -9.10
C LEU A 99 -6.63 -11.40 -9.43
N PHE A 100 -6.59 -12.34 -8.48
CA PHE A 100 -5.98 -13.65 -8.68
C PHE A 100 -6.65 -14.41 -9.83
N TYR A 101 -7.98 -14.53 -9.82
CA TYR A 101 -8.69 -15.23 -10.88
C TYR A 101 -8.61 -14.49 -12.20
N LEU A 102 -8.71 -13.16 -12.21
CA LEU A 102 -8.61 -12.36 -13.42
C LEU A 102 -7.24 -12.54 -14.10
N THR A 103 -6.15 -12.37 -13.35
CA THR A 103 -4.79 -12.54 -13.90
C THR A 103 -4.50 -13.97 -14.31
N THR A 104 -5.05 -14.95 -13.60
CA THR A 104 -4.95 -16.37 -13.96
C THR A 104 -5.68 -16.68 -15.27
N SER A 105 -6.90 -16.16 -15.45
CA SER A 105 -7.67 -16.36 -16.70
C SER A 105 -7.00 -15.72 -17.91
N PHE A 106 -6.37 -14.55 -17.77
CA PHE A 106 -5.73 -13.85 -18.88
C PHE A 106 -4.31 -14.35 -19.19
N PHE A 107 -3.55 -14.80 -18.18
CA PHE A 107 -2.11 -15.04 -18.30
C PHE A 107 -1.62 -16.39 -17.76
N GLY A 108 -2.51 -17.25 -17.26
CA GLY A 108 -2.16 -18.51 -16.60
C GLY A 108 -1.38 -18.27 -15.30
N LEU A 109 -0.56 -19.25 -14.90
CA LEU A 109 0.27 -19.19 -13.68
C LEU A 109 1.76 -18.91 -13.98
N GLY A 110 2.03 -18.13 -15.03
CA GLY A 110 3.39 -17.77 -15.45
C GLY A 110 3.90 -16.43 -14.90
N GLU A 111 5.04 -15.96 -15.44
CA GLU A 111 5.65 -14.66 -15.07
C GLU A 111 4.78 -13.43 -15.39
N ARG A 112 3.76 -13.61 -16.22
CA ARG A 112 2.78 -12.57 -16.60
C ARG A 112 1.58 -12.51 -15.66
N ASN A 113 1.51 -13.39 -14.66
CA ASN A 113 0.52 -13.33 -13.58
C ASN A 113 1.14 -12.63 -12.37
N SER A 114 0.43 -11.66 -11.81
CA SER A 114 0.97 -10.82 -10.74
C SER A 114 1.31 -11.59 -9.48
N LEU A 115 0.39 -12.43 -8.99
CA LEU A 115 0.62 -13.21 -7.78
C LEU A 115 1.64 -14.33 -8.02
N ALA A 116 1.63 -14.97 -9.19
CA ALA A 116 2.63 -15.99 -9.54
C ALA A 116 4.04 -15.40 -9.74
N TYR A 117 4.16 -14.15 -10.20
CA TYR A 117 5.45 -13.48 -10.23
C TYR A 117 5.90 -13.10 -8.82
N ILE A 118 5.02 -12.50 -8.01
CA ILE A 118 5.33 -12.11 -6.63
C ILE A 118 5.72 -13.33 -5.78
N SER A 119 5.10 -14.50 -5.99
CA SER A 119 5.46 -15.73 -5.26
C SER A 119 6.93 -16.13 -5.45
N ARG A 120 7.56 -15.76 -6.58
CA ARG A 120 8.99 -16.05 -6.83
C ARG A 120 9.92 -15.27 -5.91
N THR A 121 9.46 -14.17 -5.32
CA THR A 121 10.23 -13.44 -4.30
C THR A 121 10.42 -14.25 -3.02
N TYR A 122 9.60 -15.28 -2.82
CA TYR A 122 9.72 -16.29 -1.76
C TYR A 122 10.55 -17.52 -2.22
N GLY A 123 11.23 -17.44 -3.36
CA GLY A 123 11.88 -18.59 -4.01
C GLY A 123 12.92 -19.34 -3.17
N ASN A 124 13.55 -18.67 -2.19
CA ASN A 124 14.46 -19.31 -1.25
C ASN A 124 13.75 -20.26 -0.28
N ILE A 125 12.43 -20.08 -0.08
CA ILE A 125 11.61 -20.85 0.86
C ILE A 125 10.87 -21.98 0.14
N ALA A 126 10.45 -21.77 -1.11
CA ALA A 126 9.72 -22.76 -1.89
C ALA A 126 10.42 -24.13 -1.93
N GLN A 127 11.76 -24.15 -1.91
CA GLN A 127 12.55 -25.39 -1.91
C GLN A 127 12.53 -26.17 -0.58
N VAL A 128 12.10 -25.53 0.52
CA VAL A 128 12.09 -26.10 1.88
C VAL A 128 10.66 -26.16 2.44
N LEU A 129 9.67 -25.70 1.67
CA LEU A 129 8.27 -25.67 2.10
C LEU A 129 7.72 -27.10 2.14
N THR A 130 7.23 -27.51 3.29
CA THR A 130 6.55 -28.78 3.54
C THR A 130 5.22 -28.49 4.22
N ASP A 131 4.27 -29.41 4.17
CA ASP A 131 2.97 -29.20 4.82
C ASP A 131 3.10 -28.97 6.34
N GLN A 132 4.16 -29.50 6.97
CA GLN A 132 4.44 -29.28 8.40
C GLN A 132 4.91 -27.86 8.72
N ASN A 133 5.65 -27.20 7.82
CA ASN A 133 6.21 -25.86 8.07
C ASN A 133 5.49 -24.73 7.30
N ARG A 134 4.55 -25.06 6.41
CA ARG A 134 3.82 -24.11 5.57
C ARG A 134 3.14 -23.03 6.38
N LEU A 135 2.43 -23.41 7.44
CA LEU A 135 1.75 -22.45 8.33
C LEU A 135 2.77 -21.50 8.98
N THR A 136 3.92 -22.00 9.43
CA THR A 136 4.97 -21.20 10.05
C THR A 136 5.50 -20.14 9.09
N TYR A 137 5.87 -20.52 7.86
CA TYR A 137 6.31 -19.54 6.86
C TYR A 137 5.20 -18.58 6.45
N PHE A 138 3.97 -19.08 6.25
CA PHE A 138 2.82 -18.23 5.98
C PHE A 138 2.68 -17.15 7.06
N LEU A 139 2.78 -17.49 8.34
CA LEU A 139 2.67 -16.52 9.44
C LEU A 139 3.86 -15.55 9.48
N ILE A 140 5.10 -16.03 9.31
CA ILE A 140 6.31 -15.19 9.29
C ILE A 140 6.23 -14.10 8.23
N PHE A 141 5.68 -14.39 7.06
CA PHE A 141 5.55 -13.40 5.99
C PHE A 141 4.27 -12.59 6.07
N THR A 142 3.18 -13.21 6.52
CA THR A 142 1.88 -12.54 6.59
C THR A 142 1.83 -11.53 7.70
N ILE A 143 2.24 -11.86 8.93
CA ILE A 143 2.11 -10.92 10.06
C ILE A 143 2.81 -9.57 9.78
N PRO A 144 4.08 -9.52 9.34
CA PRO A 144 4.71 -8.25 8.98
C PRO A 144 4.00 -7.54 7.81
N SER A 145 3.52 -8.29 6.82
CA SER A 145 2.79 -7.77 5.66
C SER A 145 1.43 -7.15 6.04
N LEU A 146 0.78 -7.63 7.11
CA LEU A 146 -0.46 -7.05 7.64
C LEU A 146 -0.22 -5.79 8.48
N LEU A 147 0.94 -5.71 9.13
CA LEU A 147 1.24 -4.64 10.09
C LEU A 147 1.94 -3.45 9.43
N PHE A 148 3.03 -3.66 8.71
CA PHE A 148 3.87 -2.54 8.28
C PHE A 148 3.29 -1.82 7.06
N SER A 149 3.05 -2.54 5.96
CA SER A 149 2.57 -1.94 4.70
C SER A 149 1.19 -1.29 4.86
N PRO A 150 0.14 -2.01 5.30
CA PRO A 150 -1.21 -1.43 5.40
C PRO A 150 -1.27 -0.23 6.34
N ILE A 151 -0.63 -0.30 7.50
CA ILE A 151 -0.66 0.81 8.46
C ILE A 151 0.13 2.00 7.92
N GLY A 152 1.37 1.79 7.44
CA GLY A 152 2.21 2.88 6.94
C GLY A 152 1.61 3.54 5.70
N GLU A 153 1.22 2.75 4.72
CA GLU A 153 0.75 3.27 3.44
C GLU A 153 -0.60 3.95 3.56
N GLU A 154 -1.56 3.42 4.32
CA GLU A 154 -2.86 4.07 4.44
C GLU A 154 -2.78 5.35 5.29
N ILE A 155 -1.96 5.36 6.35
CA ILE A 155 -1.69 6.58 7.12
C ILE A 155 -1.03 7.65 6.24
N PHE A 156 -0.10 7.26 5.38
CA PHE A 156 0.63 8.17 4.51
C PHE A 156 -0.23 8.67 3.33
N TYR A 157 -0.70 7.76 2.47
CA TYR A 157 -1.43 8.11 1.25
C TYR A 157 -2.84 8.65 1.57
N ARG A 158 -3.65 7.92 2.35
CA ARG A 158 -5.07 8.26 2.61
C ARG A 158 -5.27 9.16 3.83
N GLY A 159 -4.22 9.33 4.63
CA GLY A 159 -4.15 10.31 5.71
C GLY A 159 -3.41 11.56 5.28
N LEU A 160 -2.08 11.54 5.42
CA LEU A 160 -1.26 12.74 5.31
C LEU A 160 -1.30 13.40 3.92
N VAL A 161 -1.01 12.63 2.87
CA VAL A 161 -0.97 13.12 1.49
C VAL A 161 -2.37 13.53 1.02
N HIS A 162 -3.38 12.72 1.33
CA HIS A 162 -4.77 13.02 1.01
C HIS A 162 -5.19 14.40 1.54
N GLU A 163 -4.97 14.69 2.83
CA GLU A 163 -5.37 15.96 3.42
C GLU A 163 -4.60 17.16 2.85
N CYS A 164 -3.34 16.99 2.43
CA CYS A 164 -2.59 18.01 1.71
C CYS A 164 -3.26 18.40 0.37
N PHE A 165 -3.76 17.42 -0.38
CA PHE A 165 -4.47 17.68 -1.64
C PHE A 165 -5.91 18.11 -1.42
N ALA A 166 -6.63 17.51 -0.46
CA ALA A 166 -8.03 17.76 -0.23
C ALA A 166 -8.30 19.22 0.15
N GLY A 167 -7.42 19.83 0.95
CA GLY A 167 -7.52 21.25 1.31
C GLY A 167 -7.35 22.22 0.13
N SER A 168 -6.66 21.82 -0.95
CA SER A 168 -6.42 22.68 -2.12
C SER A 168 -7.30 22.35 -3.33
N LEU A 169 -7.64 21.06 -3.51
CA LEU A 169 -8.26 20.53 -4.74
C LEU A 169 -9.60 19.84 -4.48
N GLY A 170 -9.99 19.68 -3.21
CA GLY A 170 -11.18 18.94 -2.79
C GLY A 170 -10.96 17.43 -2.69
N ASN A 171 -11.81 16.78 -1.88
CA ASN A 171 -11.73 15.36 -1.54
C ASN A 171 -11.75 14.42 -2.76
N ARG A 172 -12.55 14.74 -3.79
CA ARG A 172 -12.68 13.89 -4.98
C ARG A 172 -11.36 13.82 -5.76
N LYS A 173 -10.73 14.97 -6.03
CA LYS A 173 -9.45 15.02 -6.72
C LYS A 173 -8.33 14.41 -5.88
N ALA A 174 -8.31 14.66 -4.57
CA ALA A 174 -7.35 14.04 -3.66
C ALA A 174 -7.41 12.50 -3.70
N THR A 175 -8.63 11.93 -3.67
CA THR A 175 -8.85 10.48 -3.79
C THR A 175 -8.33 9.94 -5.14
N LEU A 176 -8.53 10.66 -6.23
CA LEU A 176 -8.01 10.22 -7.53
C LEU A 176 -6.47 10.24 -7.56
N ILE A 177 -5.87 11.29 -7.01
CA ILE A 177 -4.41 11.48 -6.97
C ILE A 177 -3.74 10.41 -6.10
N ASP A 178 -4.20 10.23 -4.85
CA ASP A 178 -3.59 9.25 -3.94
C ASP A 178 -3.72 7.81 -4.44
N SER A 179 -4.86 7.47 -5.04
CA SER A 179 -5.13 6.13 -5.57
C SER A 179 -4.32 5.87 -6.83
N ALA A 180 -4.18 6.86 -7.72
CA ALA A 180 -3.33 6.73 -8.91
C ALA A 180 -1.86 6.58 -8.52
N ALA A 181 -1.37 7.42 -7.61
CA ALA A 181 0.01 7.35 -7.16
C ALA A 181 0.32 6.03 -6.45
N PHE A 182 -0.60 5.54 -5.62
CA PHE A 182 -0.48 4.21 -5.01
C PHE A 182 -0.42 3.12 -6.08
N ALA A 183 -1.34 3.10 -7.04
CA ALA A 183 -1.35 2.06 -8.08
C ALA A 183 -0.07 2.09 -8.94
N LEU A 184 0.40 3.28 -9.32
CA LEU A 184 1.61 3.45 -10.14
C LEU A 184 2.88 3.01 -9.41
N VAL A 185 3.02 3.31 -8.12
CA VAL A 185 4.21 2.85 -7.36
C VAL A 185 4.26 1.33 -7.25
N HIS A 186 3.14 0.63 -7.41
CA HIS A 186 3.09 -0.83 -7.39
C HIS A 186 3.53 -1.48 -8.70
N VAL A 187 3.86 -0.72 -9.74
CA VAL A 187 4.53 -1.26 -10.93
C VAL A 187 5.86 -1.94 -10.57
N ALA A 188 6.51 -1.50 -9.49
CA ALA A 188 7.72 -2.14 -8.97
C ALA A 188 7.46 -3.55 -8.39
N HIS A 189 6.28 -3.82 -7.85
CA HIS A 189 5.94 -5.18 -7.39
C HIS A 189 5.61 -6.09 -8.58
N PHE A 190 4.92 -5.54 -9.58
CA PHE A 190 4.56 -6.28 -10.78
C PHE A 190 4.27 -5.33 -11.96
N GLY A 191 4.72 -5.72 -13.15
CA GLY A 191 4.64 -4.94 -14.37
C GLY A 191 6.02 -4.59 -14.91
N LEU A 192 6.93 -4.15 -14.04
CA LEU A 192 8.36 -4.12 -14.31
C LEU A 192 9.02 -5.28 -13.56
N ILE A 193 9.28 -6.38 -14.28
CA ILE A 193 9.76 -7.64 -13.68
C ILE A 193 11.26 -7.80 -13.86
N TYR A 194 11.91 -8.50 -12.92
CA TYR A 194 13.29 -8.91 -13.00
C TYR A 194 13.36 -10.41 -13.34
N ALA A 195 13.88 -10.74 -14.51
CA ALA A 195 13.96 -12.11 -15.02
C ALA A 195 15.26 -12.83 -14.63
N GLY A 196 16.11 -12.19 -13.81
CA GLY A 196 17.39 -12.74 -13.34
C GLY A 196 18.62 -12.07 -13.98
N PRO A 197 19.84 -12.43 -13.54
CA PRO A 197 21.08 -11.75 -13.92
C PRO A 197 21.34 -11.67 -15.42
N GLY A 198 21.00 -12.72 -16.18
CA GLY A 198 21.21 -12.77 -17.64
C GLY A 198 20.10 -12.13 -18.47
N ALA A 199 18.86 -12.11 -17.98
CA ALA A 199 17.70 -11.61 -18.73
C ALA A 199 17.30 -10.16 -18.35
N GLY A 200 17.74 -9.68 -17.18
CA GLY A 200 17.54 -8.31 -16.73
C GLY A 200 16.08 -7.92 -16.48
N TRP A 201 15.79 -6.63 -16.61
CA TRP A 201 14.47 -6.06 -16.40
C TRP A 201 13.62 -6.12 -17.66
N ARG A 202 12.35 -6.51 -17.52
CA ARG A 202 11.37 -6.56 -18.61
C ARG A 202 10.09 -5.86 -18.19
N PHE A 203 9.61 -4.95 -19.04
CA PHE A 203 8.33 -4.28 -18.83
C PHE A 203 7.21 -5.02 -19.56
N LEU A 204 6.24 -5.51 -18.81
CA LEU A 204 5.10 -6.26 -19.31
C LEU A 204 3.90 -5.32 -19.49
N ALA A 205 3.88 -4.52 -20.57
CA ALA A 205 2.90 -3.42 -20.72
C ALA A 205 1.43 -3.84 -20.49
N GLY A 206 0.98 -4.95 -21.11
CA GLY A 206 -0.39 -5.46 -20.93
C GLY A 206 -0.71 -5.89 -19.49
N PRO A 207 0.05 -6.83 -18.89
CA PRO A 207 -0.11 -7.21 -17.49
C PRO A 207 0.06 -6.04 -16.51
N ALA A 208 0.98 -5.10 -16.76
CA ALA A 208 1.21 -3.91 -15.94
C ALA A 208 -0.01 -2.98 -15.96
N LEU A 209 -0.62 -2.76 -17.14
CA LEU A 209 -1.83 -1.95 -17.26
C LEU A 209 -3.00 -2.56 -16.48
N LEU A 210 -3.23 -3.87 -16.61
CA LEU A 210 -4.26 -4.58 -15.86
C LEU A 210 -4.02 -4.45 -14.34
N TRP A 211 -2.79 -4.66 -13.90
CA TRP A 211 -2.38 -4.54 -12.51
C TRP A 211 -2.62 -3.14 -11.94
N VAL A 212 -2.15 -2.10 -12.63
CA VAL A 212 -2.34 -0.71 -12.20
C VAL A 212 -3.82 -0.33 -12.19
N ALA A 213 -4.57 -0.67 -13.24
CA ALA A 213 -5.99 -0.36 -13.31
C ALA A 213 -6.79 -1.05 -12.19
N PHE A 214 -6.47 -2.31 -11.90
CA PHE A 214 -7.11 -3.06 -10.84
C PHE A 214 -6.77 -2.49 -9.45
N LEU A 215 -5.49 -2.25 -9.18
CA LEU A 215 -5.07 -1.66 -7.90
C LEU A 215 -5.68 -0.28 -7.71
N PHE A 216 -5.75 0.54 -8.77
CA PHE A 216 -6.44 1.82 -8.71
C PHE A 216 -7.90 1.65 -8.28
N GLY A 217 -8.63 0.70 -8.89
CA GLY A 217 -10.00 0.35 -8.48
C GLY A 217 -10.11 -0.09 -7.02
N ALA A 218 -9.22 -0.99 -6.56
CA ALA A 218 -9.16 -1.42 -5.16
C ALA A 218 -8.90 -0.24 -4.20
N CYS A 219 -8.01 0.68 -4.58
CA CYS A 219 -7.71 1.88 -3.82
C CYS A 219 -8.92 2.82 -3.64
N LEU A 220 -9.78 2.91 -4.67
CA LEU A 220 -11.04 3.64 -4.56
C LEU A 220 -11.98 2.99 -3.54
N LEU A 221 -12.03 1.64 -3.47
CA LEU A 221 -12.79 0.91 -2.46
C LEU A 221 -12.23 1.15 -1.05
N PHE A 222 -10.90 1.16 -0.89
CA PHE A 222 -10.26 1.47 0.40
C PHE A 222 -10.61 2.89 0.85
N SER A 223 -10.65 3.83 -0.09
CA SER A 223 -11.08 5.21 0.16
C SER A 223 -12.56 5.29 0.58
N VAL A 224 -13.43 4.45 0.02
CA VAL A 224 -14.82 4.30 0.50
C VAL A 224 -14.84 3.76 1.93
N ALA A 225 -14.04 2.75 2.25
CA ALA A 225 -13.95 2.18 3.61
C ALA A 225 -13.45 3.22 4.63
N ARG A 226 -12.44 4.03 4.30
CA ARG A 226 -12.01 5.18 5.10
C ARG A 226 -13.17 6.14 5.38
N ARG A 227 -13.86 6.58 4.33
CA ARG A 227 -14.96 7.56 4.47
C ARG A 227 -16.13 7.02 5.29
N LYS A 228 -16.58 5.79 5.02
CA LYS A 228 -17.73 5.17 5.72
C LYS A 228 -17.43 4.87 7.19
N SER A 229 -16.20 4.45 7.51
CA SER A 229 -15.78 4.23 8.90
C SER A 229 -15.46 5.53 9.64
N GLY A 230 -15.17 6.61 8.92
CA GLY A 230 -14.72 7.89 9.48
C GLY A 230 -13.29 7.84 10.01
N SER A 231 -12.49 6.84 9.61
CA SER A 231 -11.15 6.58 10.14
C SER A 231 -10.26 5.95 9.07
N VAL A 232 -8.95 6.21 9.15
CA VAL A 232 -7.96 5.54 8.29
C VAL A 232 -7.96 4.02 8.51
N TRP A 233 -8.36 3.55 9.70
CA TRP A 233 -8.41 2.12 10.03
C TRP A 233 -9.37 1.32 9.13
N GLY A 234 -10.39 1.95 8.54
CA GLY A 234 -11.24 1.29 7.55
C GLY A 234 -10.47 0.90 6.27
N ALA A 235 -9.57 1.78 5.81
CA ALA A 235 -8.70 1.48 4.68
C ALA A 235 -7.59 0.50 5.07
N VAL A 236 -6.99 0.66 6.26
CA VAL A 236 -5.98 -0.27 6.80
C VAL A 236 -6.53 -1.70 6.83
N ALA A 237 -7.76 -1.90 7.31
CA ALA A 237 -8.37 -3.23 7.36
C ALA A 237 -8.60 -3.82 5.96
N ALA A 238 -9.06 -3.00 5.01
CA ALA A 238 -9.25 -3.42 3.62
C ALA A 238 -7.93 -3.84 2.98
N HIS A 239 -6.88 -3.04 3.16
CA HIS A 239 -5.55 -3.32 2.64
C HIS A 239 -4.91 -4.53 3.33
N ALA A 240 -4.96 -4.63 4.66
CA ALA A 240 -4.45 -5.77 5.38
C ALA A 240 -5.11 -7.07 4.92
N LEU A 241 -6.44 -7.10 4.78
CA LEU A 241 -7.13 -8.30 4.31
C LEU A 241 -6.89 -8.60 2.82
N PHE A 242 -6.61 -7.59 2.00
CA PHE A 242 -6.07 -7.83 0.66
C PHE A 242 -4.73 -8.57 0.71
N ASN A 243 -3.80 -8.12 1.56
CA ASN A 243 -2.48 -8.74 1.73
C ASN A 243 -2.57 -10.15 2.33
N LEU A 244 -3.48 -10.37 3.29
CA LEU A 244 -3.76 -11.68 3.85
C LEU A 244 -4.18 -12.67 2.75
N THR A 245 -5.15 -12.26 1.93
CA THR A 245 -5.66 -13.08 0.83
C THR A 245 -4.58 -13.33 -0.23
N MET A 246 -3.77 -12.32 -0.54
CA MET A 246 -2.65 -12.46 -1.47
C MET A 246 -1.66 -13.51 -0.97
N ASN A 247 -1.25 -13.43 0.29
CA ASN A 247 -0.33 -14.39 0.89
C ASN A 247 -0.97 -15.78 1.00
N TYR A 248 -2.27 -15.87 1.25
CA TYR A 248 -2.98 -17.15 1.25
C TYR A 248 -2.87 -17.82 -0.14
N PHE A 249 -3.17 -17.09 -1.22
CA PHE A 249 -3.00 -17.62 -2.58
C PHE A 249 -1.55 -18.00 -2.89
N ILE A 250 -0.59 -17.19 -2.47
CA ILE A 250 0.83 -17.48 -2.67
C ILE A 250 1.21 -18.80 -1.96
N PHE A 251 0.97 -18.92 -0.65
CA PHE A 251 1.47 -20.04 0.14
C PHE A 251 0.70 -21.35 -0.05
N TYR A 252 -0.58 -21.31 -0.43
CA TYR A 252 -1.42 -22.50 -0.51
C TYR A 252 -1.81 -22.90 -1.94
N HIS A 253 -1.61 -22.02 -2.92
CA HIS A 253 -1.99 -22.30 -4.31
C HIS A 253 -0.86 -22.12 -5.33
N LEU A 254 0.22 -21.41 -4.98
CA LEU A 254 1.34 -21.12 -5.88
C LEU A 254 2.69 -21.69 -5.42
N LEU A 255 2.83 -22.00 -4.13
CA LEU A 255 4.03 -22.56 -3.50
C LEU A 255 3.81 -23.98 -2.97
#